data_AF-A0A7S0MF09-F1
#
_entry.id   AF-A0A7S0MF09-F1
#
_cell.length_a   1.000
_cell.length_b   1.000
_cell.length_c   1.000
_cell.angle_alpha   90.00
_cell.angle_beta   90.00
_cell.angle_gamma   90.00
#
_symmetry.space_group_name_H-M   'P 1'
#
loop_
_entity.id
_entity.type
_entity.pdbx_description
1 polymer ?
#
loop_
_entity_poly.entity_id
_entity_poly.type
_entity_poly.pdbx_seq_one_letter_code
_entity_poly.pdbx_strand_id
1 'polypeptide(L)'
;ETGESTQWCFENFIQVRSMKKAKDVRDQLLGLFERTEVELKSNYSDTAAIRKAVTSGYFYHTALLQRSGNYRTLKKPTTVHIHPQAALAKTQPPPRLVVYFELVRTSKDYMRTVSEIESDWLIEIAPHLYKAKDVEAVDSRKMPKAVGRSAAE
;
A
#
# COMPACT_ATOMS: atom_id res chain seq x y z
N GLU A 1 -20.58 -12.33 -11.25
CA GLU A 1 -20.73 -11.34 -10.17
C GLU A 1 -21.69 -11.88 -9.13
N THR A 2 -21.40 -11.73 -7.84
CA THR A 2 -22.22 -12.29 -6.73
C THR A 2 -23.46 -11.43 -6.38
N GLY A 3 -23.80 -10.44 -7.20
CA GLY A 3 -25.08 -9.71 -7.14
C GLY A 3 -25.40 -9.07 -5.78
N GLU A 4 -24.41 -8.54 -5.06
CA GLU A 4 -24.59 -7.96 -3.71
C GLU A 4 -25.12 -8.96 -2.67
N SER A 5 -24.80 -10.24 -2.85
CA SER A 5 -25.25 -11.31 -1.97
C SER A 5 -24.79 -11.10 -0.52
N THR A 6 -25.79 -10.86 0.35
CA THR A 6 -25.63 -10.88 1.80
C THR A 6 -25.08 -12.22 2.28
N GLN A 7 -25.55 -13.32 1.67
CA GLN A 7 -25.12 -14.68 1.99
C GLN A 7 -23.63 -14.87 1.70
N TRP A 8 -23.15 -14.41 0.53
CA TRP A 8 -21.74 -14.50 0.19
C TRP A 8 -20.87 -13.69 1.16
N CYS A 9 -21.31 -12.49 1.55
CA CYS A 9 -20.59 -11.70 2.55
C CYS A 9 -20.49 -12.44 3.89
N PHE A 10 -21.58 -13.08 4.33
CA PHE A 10 -21.59 -13.89 5.56
C PHE A 10 -20.62 -15.08 5.47
N GLU A 11 -20.68 -15.84 4.38
CA GLU A 11 -19.80 -16.99 4.13
C GLU A 11 -18.31 -16.61 4.03
N ASN A 12 -18.00 -15.38 3.63
CA ASN A 12 -16.64 -14.86 3.49
C ASN A 12 -16.20 -13.94 4.63
N PHE A 13 -16.95 -13.88 5.74
CA PHE A 13 -16.64 -13.06 6.92
C PHE A 13 -16.49 -11.56 6.61
N ILE A 14 -17.23 -11.05 5.63
CA ILE A 14 -17.23 -9.65 5.20
C ILE A 14 -18.46 -8.93 5.78
N GLN A 15 -18.25 -7.72 6.30
CA GLN A 15 -19.33 -6.90 6.85
C GLN A 15 -20.20 -6.32 5.73
N VAL A 16 -21.43 -6.80 5.63
CA VAL A 16 -22.43 -6.38 4.62
C VAL A 16 -22.65 -4.85 4.63
N ARG A 17 -22.74 -4.25 5.82
CA ARG A 17 -22.96 -2.80 5.96
C ARG A 17 -21.81 -1.99 5.35
N SER A 18 -20.58 -2.43 5.53
CA SER A 18 -19.38 -1.77 5.01
C SER A 18 -19.31 -1.89 3.48
N MET A 19 -19.69 -3.04 2.93
CA MET A 19 -19.75 -3.23 1.47
C MET A 19 -20.83 -2.37 0.81
N LYS A 20 -22.03 -2.30 1.41
CA LYS A 20 -23.11 -1.42 0.94
C LYS A 20 -22.66 0.04 0.91
N LYS A 21 -22.06 0.51 2.02
CA LYS A 21 -21.51 1.88 2.08
C LYS A 21 -20.43 2.12 1.03
N ALA A 22 -19.54 1.16 0.79
CA ALA A 22 -18.51 1.29 -0.23
C ALA A 22 -19.10 1.41 -1.65
N LYS A 23 -20.16 0.66 -1.94
CA LYS A 23 -20.93 0.79 -3.20
C LYS A 23 -21.56 2.17 -3.32
N ASP A 24 -22.30 2.63 -2.29
CA ASP A 24 -22.98 3.93 -2.32
C ASP A 24 -21.98 5.07 -2.59
N VAL A 25 -20.81 5.03 -1.94
CA VAL A 25 -19.73 6.01 -2.16
C VAL A 25 -19.17 5.91 -3.58
N ARG A 26 -18.97 4.69 -4.10
CA ARG A 26 -18.52 4.51 -5.48
C ARG A 26 -19.51 5.09 -6.48
N ASP A 27 -20.80 4.84 -6.31
CA ASP A 27 -21.85 5.32 -7.23
C ASP A 27 -21.94 6.86 -7.20
N GLN A 28 -21.75 7.47 -6.02
CA GLN A 28 -21.62 8.93 -5.90
C GLN A 28 -20.40 9.48 -6.64
N LEU A 29 -19.24 8.80 -6.56
CA LEU A 29 -18.03 9.19 -7.27
C LEU A 29 -18.18 9.04 -8.79
N LEU A 30 -18.85 7.98 -9.26
CA LEU A 30 -19.13 7.82 -10.70
C LEU A 30 -19.98 8.97 -11.24
N GLY A 31 -21.05 9.34 -10.52
CA GLY A 31 -21.86 10.50 -10.91
C GLY A 31 -21.08 11.83 -10.88
N LEU A 32 -20.04 11.95 -10.05
CA LEU A 32 -19.13 13.10 -10.09
C LEU A 32 -18.23 13.07 -11.33
N PHE A 33 -17.67 11.91 -11.67
CA PHE A 33 -16.77 11.76 -12.82
C PHE A 33 -17.46 12.13 -14.13
N GLU A 34 -18.73 11.73 -14.29
CA GLU A 34 -19.57 12.11 -15.42
C GLU A 34 -19.74 13.63 -15.52
N ARG A 35 -19.94 14.33 -14.39
CA ARG A 35 -20.11 15.79 -14.37
C ARG A 35 -18.80 16.56 -14.57
N THR A 36 -17.67 15.97 -14.20
CA THR A 36 -16.34 16.61 -14.32
C THR A 36 -15.59 16.17 -15.57
N GLU A 37 -16.24 15.45 -16.49
CA GLU A 37 -15.67 14.96 -17.75
C GLU A 37 -14.39 14.11 -17.54
N VAL A 38 -14.30 13.40 -16.42
CA VAL A 38 -13.19 12.50 -16.14
C VAL A 38 -13.52 11.13 -16.73
N GLU A 39 -12.75 10.72 -17.73
CA GLU A 39 -12.96 9.45 -18.43
C GLU A 39 -12.76 8.25 -17.50
N LEU A 40 -13.72 7.32 -17.50
CA LEU A 40 -13.61 6.05 -16.80
C LEU A 40 -12.73 5.09 -17.61
N LYS A 41 -11.52 4.83 -17.12
CA LYS A 41 -10.59 3.85 -17.70
C LYS A 41 -10.44 2.65 -16.79
N SER A 42 -10.36 1.47 -17.40
CA SER A 42 -10.07 0.22 -16.70
C SER A 42 -8.97 -0.55 -17.44
N ASN A 43 -8.08 -1.17 -16.66
CA ASN A 43 -7.09 -2.11 -17.17
C ASN A 43 -6.90 -3.23 -16.14
N TYR A 44 -7.46 -4.40 -16.43
CA TYR A 44 -7.52 -5.51 -15.46
C TYR A 44 -6.19 -6.25 -15.28
N SER A 45 -5.27 -6.15 -16.24
CA SER A 45 -3.96 -6.81 -16.16
C SER A 45 -2.89 -5.92 -15.52
N ASP A 46 -3.09 -4.60 -15.50
CA ASP A 46 -2.11 -3.64 -15.03
C ASP A 46 -2.33 -3.26 -13.56
N THR A 47 -1.81 -4.10 -12.66
CA THR A 47 -1.77 -3.81 -11.23
C THR A 47 -0.77 -2.69 -10.87
N ALA A 48 0.16 -2.35 -11.76
CA ALA A 48 1.13 -1.28 -11.52
C ALA A 48 0.44 0.09 -11.63
N ALA A 49 -0.41 0.30 -12.63
CA ALA A 49 -1.19 1.53 -12.76
C ALA A 49 -2.03 1.83 -11.52
N ILE A 50 -2.68 0.82 -10.92
CA ILE A 50 -3.46 0.97 -9.69
C ILE A 50 -2.57 1.41 -8.53
N ARG A 51 -1.44 0.71 -8.32
CA ARG A 51 -0.50 1.02 -7.24
C ARG A 51 0.14 2.40 -7.43
N LYS A 52 0.42 2.80 -8.66
CA LYS A 52 0.93 4.13 -9.01
C LYS A 52 -0.10 5.23 -8.73
N ALA A 53 -1.37 5.02 -9.05
CA ALA A 53 -2.46 5.95 -8.72
C ALA A 53 -2.68 6.08 -7.19
N VAL A 54 -2.57 4.98 -6.44
CA VAL A 54 -2.57 5.05 -4.96
C VAL A 54 -1.35 5.85 -4.47
N THR A 55 -0.18 5.58 -5.06
CA THR A 55 1.06 6.30 -4.72
C THR A 55 0.94 7.79 -5.03
N SER A 56 0.20 8.22 -6.06
CA SER A 56 0.03 9.65 -6.34
C SER A 56 -0.77 10.39 -5.27
N GLY A 57 -1.66 9.70 -4.55
CA GLY A 57 -2.34 10.27 -3.38
C GLY A 57 -1.51 10.19 -2.09
N TYR A 58 -0.68 9.14 -1.97
CA TYR A 58 0.02 8.78 -0.73
C TYR A 58 1.55 8.83 -0.84
N PHE A 59 2.10 9.59 -1.78
CA PHE A 59 3.55 9.63 -2.04
C PHE A 59 4.37 10.06 -0.81
N TYR A 60 3.76 10.74 0.17
CA TYR A 60 4.39 11.12 1.42
C TYR A 60 4.41 9.97 2.46
N HIS A 61 3.52 8.98 2.32
CA HIS A 61 3.35 7.83 3.22
C HIS A 61 4.12 6.62 2.67
N THR A 62 5.44 6.76 2.59
CA THR A 62 6.33 5.75 2.02
C THR A 62 7.39 5.30 3.01
N ALA A 63 7.71 4.01 2.99
CA ALA A 63 8.69 3.42 3.87
C ALA A 63 9.58 2.40 3.15
N LEU A 64 10.84 2.36 3.59
CA LEU A 64 11.91 1.55 3.01
C LEU A 64 12.37 0.50 4.01
N LEU A 65 12.47 -0.73 3.55
CA LEU A 65 13.02 -1.85 4.32
C LEU A 65 14.48 -1.58 4.71
N GLN A 66 14.79 -1.75 5.99
CA GLN A 66 16.14 -1.64 6.54
C GLN A 66 16.78 -3.02 6.68
N ARG A 67 18.11 -3.08 6.76
CA ARG A 67 18.89 -4.33 6.94
C ARG A 67 18.51 -5.10 8.20
N SER A 68 18.03 -4.41 9.23
CA SER A 68 17.53 -4.96 10.49
C SER A 68 16.14 -5.60 10.38
N GLY A 69 15.48 -5.52 9.21
CA GLY A 69 14.17 -6.14 8.95
C GLY A 69 12.96 -5.27 9.29
N ASN A 70 13.14 -4.14 9.98
CA ASN A 70 12.11 -3.10 10.13
C ASN A 70 12.09 -2.13 8.95
N TYR A 71 11.02 -1.35 8.83
CA TYR A 71 10.90 -0.30 7.83
C TYR A 71 11.29 1.05 8.43
N ARG A 72 11.69 1.98 7.56
CA ARG A 72 11.94 3.38 7.91
C ARG A 72 11.25 4.27 6.90
N THR A 73 10.42 5.18 7.37
CA THR A 73 9.75 6.17 6.54
C THR A 73 10.76 7.07 5.81
N LEU A 74 10.47 7.45 4.56
CA LEU A 74 11.43 8.19 3.73
C LEU A 74 11.59 9.65 4.15
N LYS A 75 10.49 10.34 4.50
CA LYS A 75 10.51 11.79 4.73
C LYS A 75 10.88 12.18 6.16
N LYS A 76 10.14 11.65 7.13
CA LYS A 76 10.46 11.81 8.55
C LYS A 76 11.01 10.49 9.03
N PRO A 77 12.34 10.30 9.15
CA PRO A 77 12.89 8.97 9.33
C PRO A 77 12.52 8.36 10.69
N THR A 78 11.49 7.52 10.69
CA THR A 78 10.90 6.88 11.87
C THR A 78 10.85 5.38 11.61
N THR A 79 11.21 4.60 12.62
CA THR A 79 11.12 3.14 12.55
C THR A 79 9.66 2.73 12.63
N VAL A 80 9.20 2.01 11.61
CA VAL A 80 7.83 1.53 11.49
C VAL A 80 7.82 0.06 11.09
N HIS A 81 6.71 -0.61 11.32
CA HIS A 81 6.52 -2.03 11.04
C HIS A 81 5.28 -2.26 10.20
N ILE A 82 5.27 -3.27 9.33
CA ILE A 82 4.01 -3.69 8.70
C ILE A 82 3.11 -4.28 9.77
N HIS A 83 1.85 -3.83 9.84
CA HIS A 83 0.89 -4.35 10.80
C HIS A 83 0.67 -5.86 10.59
N PRO A 84 0.59 -6.71 11.63
CA PRO A 84 0.50 -8.17 11.48
C PRO A 84 -0.70 -8.68 10.66
N GLN A 85 -1.79 -7.91 10.62
CA GLN A 85 -3.00 -8.22 9.83
C GLN A 85 -2.92 -7.75 8.38
N ALA A 86 -1.90 -6.98 7.98
CA ALA A 86 -1.75 -6.57 6.60
C ALA A 86 -1.35 -7.78 5.73
N ALA A 87 -1.84 -7.80 4.48
CA ALA A 87 -1.57 -8.90 3.55
C ALA A 87 -0.05 -9.13 3.33
N LEU A 88 0.74 -8.05 3.32
CA LEU A 88 2.19 -8.12 3.10
C LEU A 88 3.00 -8.50 4.35
N ALA A 89 2.37 -8.71 5.51
CA ALA A 89 3.09 -8.99 6.76
C ALA A 89 3.89 -10.31 6.71
N LYS A 90 3.43 -11.28 5.91
CA LYS A 90 4.03 -12.62 5.79
C LYS A 90 4.69 -12.87 4.43
N THR A 91 4.74 -11.87 3.55
CA THR A 91 5.33 -12.00 2.22
C THR A 91 6.84 -12.19 2.33
N GLN A 92 7.37 -13.18 1.60
CA GLN A 92 8.79 -13.48 1.52
C GLN A 92 9.21 -13.59 0.05
N PRO A 93 10.20 -12.82 -0.41
CA PRO A 93 10.93 -11.80 0.34
C PRO A 93 10.04 -10.59 0.70
N PRO A 94 10.34 -9.86 1.79
CA PRO A 94 9.61 -8.64 2.13
C PRO A 94 9.84 -7.57 1.04
N PRO A 95 8.80 -6.78 0.70
CA PRO A 95 8.91 -5.74 -0.31
C PRO A 95 9.89 -4.65 0.14
N ARG A 96 10.72 -4.15 -0.78
CA ARG A 96 11.78 -3.18 -0.44
C ARG A 96 11.20 -1.82 -0.10
N LEU A 97 10.28 -1.36 -0.94
CA LEU A 97 9.68 -0.04 -0.85
C LEU A 97 8.16 -0.21 -0.84
N VAL A 98 7.52 0.45 0.11
CA VAL A 98 6.08 0.36 0.29
C VAL A 98 5.44 1.72 0.44
N VAL A 99 4.19 1.82 0.02
CA VAL A 99 3.25 2.88 0.38
C VAL A 99 2.26 2.33 1.41
N TYR A 100 1.81 3.19 2.34
CA TYR A 100 0.83 2.82 3.36
C TYR A 100 -0.28 3.86 3.49
N PHE A 101 -1.46 3.44 3.92
CA PHE A 101 -2.60 4.34 4.14
C PHE A 101 -2.44 5.13 5.43
N GLU A 102 -2.21 4.44 6.55
CA GLU A 102 -2.16 5.05 7.89
C GLU A 102 -1.10 4.43 8.79
N LEU A 103 -0.70 5.19 9.81
CA LEU A 103 0.12 4.71 10.92
C LEU A 103 -0.75 4.59 12.18
N VAL A 104 -0.67 3.42 12.81
CA VAL A 104 -1.33 3.15 14.10
C VAL A 104 -0.25 2.92 15.15
N ARG A 105 -0.27 3.73 16.20
CA ARG A 105 0.65 3.60 17.33
C ARG A 105 0.02 2.75 18.43
N THR A 106 0.66 1.64 18.76
CA THR A 106 0.32 0.81 19.92
C THR A 106 1.57 0.63 20.79
N SER A 107 2.16 -0.57 20.82
CA SER A 107 3.48 -0.82 21.40
C SER A 107 4.62 -0.42 20.46
N LYS A 108 4.36 -0.44 19.15
CA LYS A 108 5.23 0.04 18.08
C LYS A 108 4.37 0.82 17.09
N ASP A 109 5.03 1.56 16.19
CA ASP A 109 4.35 2.22 15.08
C ASP A 109 4.14 1.23 13.94
N TYR A 110 2.87 0.97 13.60
CA TYR A 110 2.47 0.01 12.58
C TYR A 110 1.82 0.68 11.37
N MET A 111 2.28 0.33 10.17
CA MET A 111 1.66 0.70 8.90
C MET A 111 0.48 -0.23 8.59
N ARG A 112 -0.68 0.34 8.29
CA ARG A 112 -1.86 -0.40 7.82
C ARG A 112 -2.17 -0.11 6.35
N THR A 113 -2.76 -1.11 5.70
CA THR A 113 -3.09 -1.11 4.27
C THR A 113 -1.87 -0.72 3.43
N VAL A 114 -0.99 -1.71 3.24
CA VAL A 114 0.34 -1.54 2.67
C VAL A 114 0.39 -2.15 1.28
N SER A 115 1.05 -1.49 0.34
CA SER A 115 1.31 -2.00 -1.01
C SER A 115 2.78 -1.78 -1.41
N GLU A 116 3.35 -2.69 -2.17
CA GLU A 116 4.69 -2.56 -2.76
C GLU A 116 4.67 -1.58 -3.94
N ILE A 117 5.68 -0.72 -4.03
CA ILE A 117 5.79 0.29 -5.08
C ILE A 117 7.18 0.30 -5.69
N GLU A 118 7.30 0.85 -6.90
CA GLU A 118 8.58 1.08 -7.55
C GLU A 118 9.12 2.46 -7.17
N SER A 119 10.45 2.55 -7.05
CA SER A 119 11.15 3.77 -6.62
C SER A 119 11.03 4.91 -7.64
N ASP A 120 11.08 4.59 -8.93
CA ASP A 120 10.96 5.56 -10.03
C ASP A 120 9.64 6.33 -10.01
N TRP A 121 8.56 5.71 -9.54
CA TRP A 121 7.25 6.36 -9.45
C TRP A 121 7.28 7.57 -8.51
N LEU A 122 8.10 7.55 -7.45
CA LEU A 122 8.18 8.66 -6.50
C LEU A 122 8.80 9.92 -7.13
N ILE A 123 9.79 9.74 -8.00
CA ILE A 123 10.40 10.85 -8.74
C ILE A 123 9.42 11.41 -9.76
N GLU A 124 8.72 10.53 -10.49
CA GLU A 124 7.74 10.95 -11.48
C GLU A 124 6.55 11.70 -10.85
N ILE A 125 6.01 11.19 -9.74
CA ILE A 125 4.82 11.72 -9.08
C ILE A 125 5.13 12.99 -8.29
N ALA A 126 6.25 13.02 -7.57
CA ALA A 126 6.60 14.12 -6.68
C ALA A 126 8.07 14.54 -6.84
N PRO A 127 8.46 15.07 -8.02
CA PRO A 127 9.84 15.47 -8.32
C PRO A 127 10.34 16.61 -7.44
N HIS A 128 9.43 17.43 -6.92
CA HIS A 128 9.72 18.50 -5.96
C HIS A 128 10.18 17.94 -4.59
N LEU A 129 9.83 16.68 -4.29
CA LEU A 129 10.06 16.06 -3.00
C LEU A 129 11.11 14.95 -3.05
N TYR A 130 11.19 14.17 -4.13
CA TYR A 130 12.11 13.05 -4.31
C TYR A 130 13.12 13.33 -5.43
N LYS A 131 14.40 12.99 -5.19
CA LYS A 131 15.48 13.14 -6.16
C LYS A 131 16.08 11.78 -6.52
N ALA A 132 16.78 11.69 -7.65
CA ALA A 132 17.46 10.46 -8.09
C ALA A 132 18.33 9.81 -7.00
N LYS A 133 19.04 10.62 -6.21
CA LYS A 133 19.85 10.16 -5.07
C LYS A 133 19.05 9.40 -4.01
N ASP A 134 17.78 9.75 -3.80
CA ASP A 134 16.90 9.08 -2.83
C ASP A 134 16.51 7.69 -3.32
N VAL A 135 16.32 7.53 -4.63
CA VAL A 135 15.95 6.27 -5.31
C VAL A 135 17.15 5.34 -5.49
N GLU A 136 18.31 5.83 -5.91
CA GLU A 136 19.54 5.03 -5.98
C GLU A 136 19.90 4.41 -4.63
N ALA A 137 19.63 5.14 -3.53
CA ALA A 137 19.82 4.65 -2.18
C ALA A 137 18.80 3.56 -1.79
N VAL A 138 17.64 3.46 -2.45
CA VAL A 138 16.68 2.35 -2.29
C VAL A 138 17.23 1.10 -2.97
N ASP A 139 17.65 1.23 -4.24
CA ASP A 139 18.01 0.11 -5.11
C ASP A 139 19.37 -0.52 -4.79
N SER A 140 20.31 0.28 -4.27
CA SER A 140 21.65 -0.19 -3.85
C SER A 140 21.68 -0.92 -2.49
N ARG A 141 20.62 -0.83 -1.67
CA ARG A 141 20.60 -1.45 -0.33
C ARG A 141 20.42 -2.96 -0.38
N LYS A 142 21.44 -3.72 0.02
CA LYS A 142 21.34 -5.18 0.20
C LYS A 142 20.16 -5.57 1.11
N MET A 143 19.40 -6.56 0.68
CA MET A 143 18.29 -7.15 1.44
C MET A 143 18.75 -7.72 2.79
N PRO A 144 17.91 -7.67 3.84
CA PRO A 144 18.15 -8.42 5.07
C PRO A 144 18.37 -9.90 4.76
N LYS A 145 19.26 -10.57 5.50
CA LYS A 145 19.36 -12.03 5.44
C LYS A 145 18.02 -12.61 5.87
N ALA A 146 17.48 -13.57 5.11
CA ALA A 146 16.27 -14.28 5.51
C ALA A 146 16.46 -14.88 6.91
N VAL A 147 15.59 -14.53 7.85
CA VAL A 147 15.59 -15.16 9.17
C VAL A 147 15.20 -16.62 8.95
N GLY A 148 16.13 -17.54 9.18
CA GLY A 148 15.87 -18.97 9.09
C GLY A 148 14.72 -19.36 10.01
N ARG A 149 13.93 -20.37 9.61
CA ARG A 149 12.74 -20.87 10.34
C ARG A 149 13.01 -21.28 11.80
N SER A 150 14.27 -21.43 12.21
CA SER A 150 14.70 -21.88 13.53
C SER A 150 14.76 -20.81 14.63
N ALA A 151 14.36 -19.55 14.36
CA ALA A 151 14.36 -18.47 15.35
C ALA A 151 12.96 -18.10 15.89
N ALA A 152 11.94 -18.92 15.60
CA ALA A 152 10.55 -18.69 16.00
C ALA A 152 9.98 -19.86 16.83
N GLU A 153 10.80 -20.42 17.71
CA GLU A 153 10.38 -21.26 18.84
C GLU A 153 10.66 -20.55 20.17
#